data_AF-A0A7S2Q1Q7-F1
#
_entry.id   AF-A0A7S2Q1Q7-F1
#
_cell.length_a   1.000
_cell.length_b   1.000
_cell.length_c   1.000
_cell.angle_alpha   90.00
_cell.angle_beta   90.00
_cell.angle_gamma   90.00
#
_symmetry.space_group_name_H-M   'P 1'
#
loop_
_entity.id
_entity.type
_entity.pdbx_description
1 polymer ?
#
loop_
_entity_poly.entity_id
_entity_poly.type
_entity_poly.pdbx_seq_one_letter_code
_entity_poly.pdbx_strand_id
1 'polypeptide(L)'
;LFSGRWDKKLLRDGSGRIFLDVHGDCFQAIVDYLNELAISSEDERPKTPTIEDDCKPILAQYMMLFGLTAIPQIPQLKHLGKRRRQRISTSTRKMHRIAMLAIEAPEVNSKSPEVDRFAKEINEAINEKWKSLHALEEEVTSLEESFKDEEHFIGSLSSGDKKDIITLNVSGTMMTTTRATLMTVEESVLAQQFDDTKWTEQGNSNSPKVKEWTPEDVTNWMKSIEGIPDVVARLFCENEINGLELLALDRDGLKDIGVTRAGTICLLLKEIKTLEQKSQDVSTLIEHSPYCFGKILDYLRLKQLHSQKLIKEPLLPIISLALIERFEKVVKYYFPGETSTTILGHCGEIVDDYLVSTKSRYRT
;
A
#
# COMPACT_ATOMS: atom_id res chain seq x y z
N LEU A 1 -2.39 3.14 6.84
CA LEU A 1 -2.45 2.21 5.67
C LEU A 1 -3.61 1.20 5.76
N PHE A 2 -3.63 0.30 6.75
CA PHE A 2 -4.56 -0.87 6.79
C PHE A 2 -5.98 -0.59 7.30
N SER A 3 -6.31 0.65 7.68
CA SER A 3 -7.63 1.02 8.21
C SER A 3 -8.71 1.19 7.14
N GLY A 4 -8.37 1.05 5.85
CA GLY A 4 -9.26 1.35 4.72
C GLY A 4 -9.46 2.85 4.45
N ARG A 5 -9.03 3.72 5.38
CA ARG A 5 -9.19 5.19 5.29
C ARG A 5 -8.62 5.76 4.00
N TRP A 6 -7.52 5.19 3.50
CA TRP A 6 -6.79 5.70 2.36
C TRP A 6 -7.02 4.92 1.07
N ASP A 7 -7.97 3.98 1.04
CA ASP A 7 -8.18 3.06 -0.09
C ASP A 7 -8.41 3.73 -1.44
N LYS A 8 -8.89 4.99 -1.43
CA LYS A 8 -9.12 5.82 -2.63
C LYS A 8 -7.87 6.57 -3.11
N LYS A 9 -6.85 6.71 -2.25
CA LYS A 9 -5.59 7.41 -2.55
C LYS A 9 -4.45 6.44 -2.85
N LEU A 10 -4.60 5.17 -2.47
CA LEU A 10 -3.61 4.15 -2.79
C LEU A 10 -3.63 3.83 -4.28
N LEU A 11 -2.44 3.78 -4.87
CA LEU A 11 -2.22 3.39 -6.24
C LEU A 11 -2.73 1.96 -6.46
N ARG A 12 -3.40 1.74 -7.60
CA ARG A 12 -3.96 0.43 -7.97
C ARG A 12 -3.42 -0.04 -9.30
N ASP A 13 -3.18 -1.35 -9.38
CA ASP A 13 -2.69 -2.00 -10.59
C ASP A 13 -3.76 -2.14 -11.68
N GLY A 14 -3.36 -2.75 -12.81
CA GLY A 14 -4.23 -3.13 -13.91
C GLY A 14 -5.52 -3.87 -13.51
N SER A 15 -5.47 -4.61 -12.41
CA SER A 15 -6.55 -5.46 -11.91
C SER A 15 -7.30 -4.84 -10.71
N GLY A 16 -7.04 -3.57 -10.40
CA GLY A 16 -7.69 -2.86 -9.30
C GLY A 16 -7.16 -3.22 -7.89
N ARG A 17 -6.07 -3.99 -7.80
CA ARG A 17 -5.44 -4.33 -6.51
C ARG A 17 -4.55 -3.18 -6.06
N ILE A 18 -4.44 -2.97 -4.75
CA ILE A 18 -3.50 -1.99 -4.19
C ILE A 18 -2.08 -2.39 -4.60
N PHE A 19 -1.33 -1.43 -5.12
CA PHE A 19 0.06 -1.58 -5.50
C PHE A 19 0.94 -0.73 -4.58
N LEU A 20 1.98 -1.36 -4.02
CA LEU A 20 3.01 -0.70 -3.23
C LEU A 20 4.36 -1.12 -3.80
N ASP A 21 5.21 -0.16 -4.12
CA ASP A 21 6.52 -0.42 -4.73
C ASP A 21 7.57 -0.72 -3.67
N VAL A 22 7.38 -1.86 -2.99
CA VAL A 22 8.20 -2.34 -1.89
C VAL A 22 8.65 -3.78 -2.15
N HIS A 23 9.67 -4.24 -1.44
CA HIS A 23 10.07 -5.65 -1.47
C HIS A 23 8.94 -6.52 -0.90
N GLY A 24 8.43 -7.45 -1.72
CA GLY A 24 7.27 -8.29 -1.42
C GLY A 24 7.41 -9.06 -0.11
N ASP A 25 8.46 -9.89 0.02
CA ASP A 25 8.60 -10.76 1.21
C ASP A 25 8.81 -9.98 2.52
N CYS A 26 9.60 -8.90 2.49
CA CYS A 26 9.79 -8.03 3.65
C CYS A 26 8.48 -7.37 4.08
N PHE A 27 7.69 -6.89 3.12
CA PHE A 27 6.40 -6.28 3.42
C PHE A 27 5.37 -7.32 3.88
N GLN A 28 5.35 -8.51 3.28
CA GLN A 28 4.49 -9.61 3.72
C GLN A 28 4.80 -10.01 5.16
N ALA A 29 6.08 -10.11 5.54
CA ALA A 29 6.46 -10.40 6.92
C ALA A 29 5.94 -9.34 7.91
N ILE A 30 5.89 -8.06 7.51
CA ILE A 30 5.29 -6.99 8.31
C ILE A 30 3.78 -7.17 8.41
N VAL A 31 3.09 -7.48 7.31
CA VAL A 31 1.64 -7.72 7.29
C VAL A 31 1.27 -8.90 8.18
N ASP A 32 2.01 -10.00 8.09
CA ASP A 32 1.80 -11.20 8.90
C ASP A 32 1.97 -10.88 10.39
N TYR A 33 3.04 -10.14 10.75
CA TYR A 33 3.27 -9.66 12.11
C TYR A 33 2.11 -8.80 12.63
N LEU A 34 1.59 -7.86 11.82
CA LEU A 34 0.47 -7.00 12.20
C LEU A 34 -0.84 -7.78 12.36
N ASN A 35 -1.07 -8.78 11.51
CA ASN A 35 -2.24 -9.65 11.59
C ASN A 35 -2.19 -10.52 12.86
N GLU A 36 -1.03 -11.09 13.18
CA GLU A 36 -0.83 -11.86 14.42
C GLU A 36 -1.02 -10.95 15.65
N LEU A 37 -0.45 -9.74 15.61
CA LEU A 37 -0.59 -8.77 16.70
C LEU A 37 -2.05 -8.36 16.94
N ALA A 38 -2.87 -8.29 15.90
CA ALA A 38 -4.29 -7.94 16.00
C ALA A 38 -5.14 -9.03 16.70
N ILE A 39 -4.70 -10.29 16.68
CA ILE A 39 -5.40 -11.41 17.31
C ILE A 39 -4.74 -11.89 18.62
N SER A 40 -3.50 -11.51 18.88
CA SER A 40 -2.77 -11.82 20.10
C SER A 40 -3.31 -11.07 21.33
N SER A 41 -3.17 -11.68 22.50
CA SER A 41 -3.42 -11.02 23.79
C SER A 41 -2.25 -10.10 24.19
N GLU A 42 -2.46 -9.22 25.18
CA GLU A 42 -1.37 -8.35 25.69
C GLU A 42 -0.19 -9.17 26.26
N ASP A 43 -0.46 -10.38 26.79
CA ASP A 43 0.52 -11.27 27.41
C ASP A 43 1.25 -12.19 26.41
N GLU A 44 0.68 -12.39 25.21
CA GLU A 44 1.20 -13.32 24.18
C GLU A 44 1.52 -12.57 22.88
N ARG A 45 2.36 -11.54 22.96
CA ARG A 45 2.74 -10.76 21.77
C ARG A 45 3.55 -11.60 20.78
N PRO A 46 3.28 -11.43 19.47
CA PRO A 46 4.05 -12.11 18.44
C PRO A 46 5.50 -11.65 18.44
N LYS A 47 6.39 -12.54 17.98
CA LYS A 47 7.80 -12.20 17.79
C LYS A 47 7.95 -11.21 16.64
N THR A 48 8.96 -10.36 16.71
CA THR A 48 9.30 -9.44 15.61
C THR A 48 9.54 -10.23 14.32
N PRO A 49 9.08 -9.70 13.16
CA PRO A 49 9.23 -10.39 11.89
C PRO A 49 10.70 -10.67 11.59
N THR A 50 11.00 -11.87 11.11
CA THR A 50 12.35 -12.31 10.76
C THR A 50 12.35 -12.86 9.35
N ILE A 51 13.30 -12.42 8.53
CA ILE A 51 13.50 -12.86 7.14
C ILE A 51 14.93 -13.37 6.95
N GLU A 52 15.23 -13.91 5.76
CA GLU A 52 16.57 -14.31 5.33
C GLU A 52 17.62 -13.20 5.56
N ASP A 53 18.85 -13.62 5.83
CA ASP A 53 19.93 -12.75 6.30
C ASP A 53 20.21 -11.55 5.37
N ASP A 54 20.04 -11.72 4.07
CA ASP A 54 20.31 -10.70 3.05
C ASP A 54 19.18 -9.68 2.86
N CYS A 55 17.98 -9.96 3.39
CA CYS A 55 16.82 -9.06 3.37
C CYS A 55 16.60 -8.32 4.70
N LYS A 56 17.32 -8.69 5.77
CA LYS A 56 17.24 -8.03 7.08
C LYS A 56 17.42 -6.51 7.05
N PRO A 57 18.37 -5.92 6.29
CA PRO A 57 18.51 -4.46 6.24
C PRO A 57 17.28 -3.77 5.64
N ILE A 58 16.69 -4.38 4.61
CA ILE A 58 15.49 -3.88 3.93
C ILE A 58 14.31 -3.92 4.91
N LEU A 59 14.11 -5.06 5.58
CA LEU A 59 13.07 -5.21 6.59
C LEU A 59 13.22 -4.19 7.72
N ALA A 60 14.44 -3.94 8.22
CA ALA A 60 14.68 -2.94 9.26
C ALA A 60 14.29 -1.52 8.82
N GLN A 61 14.57 -1.15 7.56
CA GLN A 61 14.14 0.14 7.02
C GLN A 61 12.62 0.23 6.89
N TYR A 62 11.95 -0.84 6.46
CA TYR A 62 10.48 -0.86 6.41
C TYR A 62 9.84 -0.84 7.78
N MET A 63 10.38 -1.56 8.77
CA MET A 63 9.91 -1.48 10.15
C MET A 63 10.03 -0.05 10.68
N MET A 64 11.12 0.66 10.37
CA MET A 64 11.27 2.07 10.75
C MET A 64 10.27 2.96 10.01
N LEU A 65 10.11 2.76 8.70
CA LEU A 65 9.17 3.50 7.84
C LEU A 65 7.72 3.39 8.34
N PHE A 66 7.30 2.21 8.77
CA PHE A 66 5.95 1.96 9.29
C PHE A 66 5.83 2.18 10.81
N GLY A 67 6.86 2.72 11.47
CA GLY A 67 6.82 3.04 12.90
C GLY A 67 6.76 1.82 13.83
N LEU A 68 7.24 0.65 13.38
CA LEU A 68 7.23 -0.60 14.14
C LEU A 68 8.49 -0.82 14.99
N THR A 69 9.52 0.02 14.84
CA THR A 69 10.78 -0.10 15.60
C THR A 69 10.70 0.43 17.03
N ALA A 70 9.78 1.36 17.29
CA ALA A 70 9.42 1.76 18.64
C ALA A 70 8.03 1.22 18.89
N ILE A 71 7.86 0.19 19.73
CA ILE A 71 6.53 -0.17 20.22
C ILE A 71 6.02 1.05 20.98
N PRO A 72 5.10 1.87 20.44
CA PRO A 72 4.51 2.91 21.25
C PRO A 72 3.65 2.15 22.26
N GLN A 73 3.71 2.52 23.54
CA GLN A 73 2.62 2.14 24.42
C GLN A 73 1.37 2.81 23.84
N ILE A 74 0.56 2.05 23.11
CA ILE A 74 -0.71 2.53 22.53
C ILE A 74 -1.46 3.19 23.70
N PRO A 75 -1.71 4.51 23.67
CA PRO A 75 -2.56 5.13 24.66
C PRO A 75 -3.89 4.42 24.56
N GLN A 76 -4.19 3.67 25.62
CA GLN A 76 -5.37 2.84 25.73
C GLN A 76 -6.60 3.67 25.32
N LEU A 77 -7.19 3.35 24.16
CA LEU A 77 -8.48 3.90 23.67
C LEU A 77 -9.65 3.41 24.54
N LYS A 78 -9.46 3.35 25.86
CA LYS A 78 -10.38 2.79 26.86
C LYS A 78 -11.57 3.71 27.17
N HIS A 79 -11.65 4.93 26.63
CA HIS A 79 -12.65 5.91 27.07
C HIS A 79 -13.69 6.42 26.06
N LEU A 80 -13.55 6.17 24.75
CA LEU A 80 -14.59 6.62 23.79
C LEU A 80 -15.80 5.68 23.65
N GLY A 81 -15.73 4.44 24.17
CA GLY A 81 -16.80 3.44 24.02
C GLY A 81 -17.91 3.41 25.09
N LYS A 82 -17.80 4.16 26.20
CA LYS A 82 -18.72 3.97 27.37
C LYS A 82 -19.55 5.18 27.80
N ARG A 83 -19.50 6.34 27.12
CA ARG A 83 -20.25 7.55 27.55
C ARG A 83 -21.35 8.03 26.61
N ARG A 84 -22.02 7.12 25.89
CA ARG A 84 -23.24 7.46 25.12
C ARG A 84 -24.46 6.66 25.54
N ARG A 85 -24.76 6.67 26.86
CA ARG A 85 -26.07 6.29 27.44
C ARG A 85 -26.19 6.75 28.90
N GLN A 86 -25.96 8.04 29.18
CA GLN A 86 -26.60 8.67 30.34
C GLN A 86 -27.77 9.49 29.82
N ARG A 87 -28.94 8.83 29.83
CA ARG A 87 -30.24 9.51 29.79
C ARG A 87 -30.21 10.59 30.86
N ILE A 88 -30.40 11.83 30.43
CA ILE A 88 -30.74 12.95 31.27
C ILE A 88 -32.00 12.54 32.04
N SER A 89 -31.82 12.22 33.32
CA SER A 89 -32.89 12.10 34.29
C SER A 89 -33.46 13.50 34.48
N THR A 90 -34.61 13.77 33.85
CA THR A 90 -35.43 14.94 34.16
C THR A 90 -36.01 14.75 35.55
N SER A 91 -35.27 15.19 36.57
CA SER A 91 -35.80 15.37 37.92
C SER A 91 -36.69 16.60 37.92
N THR A 92 -37.97 16.39 37.64
CA THR A 92 -39.05 17.33 37.93
C THR A 92 -39.22 17.42 39.44
N ARG A 93 -38.54 18.38 40.10
CA ARG A 93 -38.94 18.86 41.43
C ARG A 93 -39.80 20.11 41.30
N LYS A 94 -41.09 19.83 41.40
CA LYS A 94 -42.23 20.70 41.69
C LYS A 94 -41.87 21.76 42.75
N MET A 95 -41.68 23.02 42.34
CA MET A 95 -41.78 24.17 43.25
C MET A 95 -43.17 24.77 43.11
N HIS A 96 -43.96 24.67 44.18
CA HIS A 96 -45.22 25.39 44.32
C HIS A 96 -44.95 26.82 44.81
N ARG A 97 -45.61 27.75 44.13
CA ARG A 97 -45.79 29.17 44.48
C ARG A 97 -46.12 29.35 45.95
N ILE A 98 -45.38 30.25 46.62
CA ILE A 98 -45.86 30.97 47.79
C ILE A 98 -46.11 32.41 47.37
N ALA A 99 -47.28 32.90 47.74
CA ALA A 99 -47.85 34.19 47.36
C ALA A 99 -47.10 35.37 47.99
N MET A 100 -47.05 36.46 47.23
CA MET A 100 -46.72 37.81 47.71
C MET A 100 -47.71 38.25 48.79
N LEU A 101 -47.17 38.65 49.95
CA LEU A 101 -47.73 39.75 50.73
C LEU A 101 -46.57 40.67 51.10
N ALA A 102 -46.72 41.94 50.73
CA ALA A 102 -45.85 43.03 51.13
C ALA A 102 -46.08 43.37 52.60
N ILE A 103 -45.04 43.84 53.30
CA ILE A 103 -45.01 45.02 54.18
C ILE A 103 -43.64 45.10 54.87
N GLU A 104 -43.14 46.34 54.92
CA GLU A 104 -42.08 46.92 55.77
C GLU A 104 -40.60 46.60 55.48
N ALA A 105 -39.88 47.67 55.14
CA ALA A 105 -38.43 47.77 55.21
C ALA A 105 -37.98 47.76 56.67
N PRO A 106 -36.91 47.01 56.98
CA PRO A 106 -35.72 47.69 57.48
C PRO A 106 -34.39 47.08 57.01
N GLU A 107 -33.38 47.95 57.01
CA GLU A 107 -31.97 47.70 57.38
C GLU A 107 -31.12 46.63 56.69
N VAL A 108 -30.02 47.12 56.11
CA VAL A 108 -28.71 46.48 55.94
C VAL A 108 -28.75 45.00 55.53
N ASN A 109 -29.04 44.87 54.24
CA ASN A 109 -28.96 43.70 53.38
C ASN A 109 -27.77 42.76 53.70
N SER A 110 -28.01 41.78 54.57
CA SER A 110 -27.14 40.62 54.73
C SER A 110 -27.26 39.78 53.47
N LYS A 111 -26.25 39.84 52.61
CA LYS A 111 -26.14 38.97 51.42
C LYS A 111 -26.42 37.53 51.85
N SER A 112 -27.50 36.95 51.34
CA SER A 112 -27.88 35.59 51.68
C SER A 112 -26.76 34.64 51.24
N PRO A 113 -26.11 33.91 52.16
CA PRO A 113 -24.94 33.08 51.85
C PRO A 113 -25.22 31.95 50.84
N GLU A 114 -26.49 31.60 50.63
CA GLU A 114 -26.89 30.59 49.64
C GLU A 114 -26.73 31.04 48.19
N VAL A 115 -27.00 32.32 47.89
CA VAL A 115 -26.85 32.85 46.53
C VAL A 115 -25.37 32.91 46.15
N ASP A 116 -24.52 33.29 47.09
CA ASP A 116 -23.06 33.31 46.89
C ASP A 116 -22.48 31.90 46.73
N ARG A 117 -23.00 30.90 47.49
CA ARG A 117 -22.60 29.49 47.33
C ARG A 117 -22.98 28.95 45.95
N PHE A 118 -24.23 29.17 45.52
CA PHE A 118 -24.70 28.70 44.21
C PHE A 118 -23.91 29.34 43.05
N ALA A 119 -23.68 30.66 43.11
CA ALA A 119 -22.88 31.36 42.10
C ALA A 119 -21.45 30.81 42.03
N LYS A 120 -20.85 30.49 43.19
CA LYS A 120 -19.51 29.87 43.27
C LYS A 120 -19.50 28.47 42.65
N GLU A 121 -20.44 27.60 43.01
CA GLU A 121 -20.55 26.24 42.47
C GLU A 121 -20.76 26.25 40.94
N ILE A 122 -21.59 27.16 40.42
CA ILE A 122 -21.77 27.32 38.98
C ILE A 122 -20.47 27.78 38.31
N ASN A 123 -19.80 28.78 38.87
CA ASN A 123 -18.57 29.31 38.27
C ASN A 123 -17.46 28.25 38.26
N GLU A 124 -17.34 27.46 39.34
CA GLU A 124 -16.43 26.31 39.40
C GLU A 124 -16.79 25.26 38.34
N ALA A 125 -18.06 24.87 38.24
CA ALA A 125 -18.50 23.90 37.23
C ALA A 125 -18.27 24.39 35.79
N ILE A 126 -18.50 25.68 35.52
CA ILE A 126 -18.22 26.31 34.23
C ILE A 126 -16.73 26.28 33.93
N ASN A 127 -15.88 26.68 34.88
CA ASN A 127 -14.42 26.68 34.71
C ASN A 127 -13.86 25.27 34.46
N GLU A 128 -14.36 24.28 35.19
CA GLU A 128 -13.97 22.87 34.97
C GLU A 128 -14.41 22.35 33.60
N LYS A 129 -15.58 22.77 33.11
CA LYS A 129 -16.03 22.46 31.74
C LYS A 129 -15.17 23.14 30.68
N TRP A 130 -14.77 24.40 30.87
CA TRP A 130 -13.88 25.12 29.96
C TRP A 130 -12.51 24.45 29.87
N LYS A 131 -11.89 24.09 31.00
CA LYS A 131 -10.62 23.34 31.01
C LYS A 131 -10.74 22.02 30.28
N SER A 132 -11.83 21.27 30.52
CA SER A 132 -12.08 20.00 29.84
C SER A 132 -12.27 20.18 28.33
N LEU A 133 -12.94 21.26 27.91
CA LEU A 133 -13.16 21.56 26.50
C LEU A 133 -11.85 21.95 25.81
N HIS A 134 -11.03 22.77 26.44
CA HIS A 134 -9.71 23.16 25.91
C HIS A 134 -8.77 21.96 25.76
N ALA A 135 -8.73 21.06 26.74
CA ALA A 135 -7.93 19.84 26.64
C ALA A 135 -8.40 18.93 25.49
N LEU A 136 -9.71 18.84 25.26
CA LEU A 136 -10.26 18.08 24.14
C LEU A 136 -9.97 18.76 22.80
N GLU A 137 -10.00 20.10 22.74
CA GLU A 137 -9.66 20.88 21.55
C GLU A 137 -8.18 20.72 21.16
N GLU A 138 -7.27 20.70 22.14
CA GLU A 138 -5.86 20.37 21.92
C GLU A 138 -5.67 18.94 21.40
N GLU A 139 -6.39 17.96 21.97
CA GLU A 139 -6.36 16.57 21.51
C GLU A 139 -6.86 16.44 20.06
N VAL A 140 -7.96 17.10 19.71
CA VAL A 140 -8.50 17.12 18.33
C VAL A 140 -7.50 17.78 17.38
N THR A 141 -6.91 18.91 17.76
CA THR A 141 -5.93 19.63 16.94
C THR A 141 -4.70 18.75 16.66
N SER A 142 -4.19 18.07 17.70
CA SER A 142 -3.07 17.13 17.56
C SER A 142 -3.40 15.95 16.65
N LEU A 143 -4.62 15.39 16.76
CA LEU A 143 -5.09 14.32 15.87
C LEU A 143 -5.21 14.80 14.42
N GLU A 144 -5.72 16.00 14.18
CA GLU A 144 -5.82 16.59 12.84
C GLU A 144 -4.46 16.80 12.19
N GLU A 145 -3.46 17.27 12.95
CA GLU A 145 -2.08 17.36 12.48
C GLU A 145 -1.52 15.98 12.12
N SER A 146 -1.72 14.99 12.99
CA SER A 146 -1.27 13.62 12.71
C SER A 146 -1.91 13.01 11.45
N PHE A 147 -3.15 13.38 11.14
CA PHE A 147 -3.82 12.92 9.92
C PHE A 147 -3.27 13.60 8.66
N LYS A 148 -2.85 14.87 8.74
CA LYS A 148 -2.19 15.56 7.63
C LYS A 148 -0.83 14.93 7.35
N ASP A 149 -0.08 14.58 8.40
CA ASP A 149 1.19 13.88 8.28
C ASP A 149 1.00 12.48 7.66
N GLU A 150 -0.01 11.73 8.11
CA GLU A 150 -0.37 10.43 7.54
C GLU A 150 -0.80 10.56 6.07
N GLU A 151 -1.59 11.57 5.73
CA GLU A 151 -2.02 11.84 4.35
C GLU A 151 -0.83 12.12 3.44
N HIS A 152 0.07 13.00 3.87
CA HIS A 152 1.28 13.34 3.12
C HIS A 152 2.17 12.10 2.96
N PHE A 153 2.33 11.29 4.01
CA PHE A 153 3.06 10.03 3.95
C PHE A 153 2.46 9.07 2.91
N ILE A 154 1.15 8.85 2.92
CA ILE A 154 0.47 7.98 1.96
C ILE A 154 0.58 8.55 0.54
N GLY A 155 0.45 9.86 0.39
CA GLY A 155 0.63 10.55 -0.89
C GLY A 155 2.01 10.32 -1.48
N SER A 156 3.07 10.38 -0.68
CA SER A 156 4.43 10.10 -1.12
C SER A 156 4.66 8.61 -1.41
N LEU A 157 4.24 7.72 -0.49
CA LEU A 157 4.43 6.27 -0.59
C LEU A 157 3.70 5.65 -1.79
N SER A 158 2.53 6.17 -2.13
CA SER A 158 1.68 5.69 -3.22
C SER A 158 1.58 6.70 -4.37
N SER A 159 2.58 7.58 -4.50
CA SER A 159 2.65 8.53 -5.61
C SER A 159 2.81 7.80 -6.96
N GLY A 160 2.18 8.35 -8.00
CA GLY A 160 2.26 7.84 -9.37
C GLY A 160 0.89 7.52 -9.97
N ASP A 161 0.87 7.32 -11.27
CA ASP A 161 -0.32 6.92 -12.01
C ASP A 161 -0.33 5.41 -12.29
N LYS A 162 -1.50 4.84 -12.58
CA LYS A 162 -1.65 3.43 -13.00
C LYS A 162 -0.76 3.08 -14.20
N LYS A 163 -0.49 4.05 -15.07
CA LYS A 163 0.40 3.92 -16.25
C LYS A 163 1.89 3.82 -15.89
N ASP A 164 2.26 4.22 -14.68
CA ASP A 164 3.65 4.19 -14.21
C ASP A 164 4.00 2.85 -13.57
N ILE A 165 3.02 1.95 -13.39
CA ILE A 165 3.25 0.59 -12.92
C ILE A 165 3.77 -0.25 -14.09
N ILE A 166 5.02 -0.70 -13.96
CA ILE A 166 5.73 -1.46 -14.96
C ILE A 166 5.86 -2.90 -14.49
N THR A 167 5.48 -3.83 -15.35
CA THR A 167 5.73 -5.26 -15.15
C THR A 167 6.91 -5.70 -16.01
N LEU A 168 7.90 -6.32 -15.37
CA LEU A 168 9.13 -6.82 -15.98
C LEU A 168 9.11 -8.34 -15.96
N ASN A 169 9.47 -8.98 -17.06
CA ASN A 169 9.71 -10.42 -17.12
C ASN A 169 11.22 -10.65 -17.10
N VAL A 170 11.75 -11.02 -15.94
CA VAL A 170 13.18 -11.25 -15.73
C VAL A 170 13.44 -12.73 -15.85
N SER A 171 13.86 -13.20 -17.03
CA SER A 171 14.12 -14.63 -17.31
C SER A 171 13.01 -15.59 -16.81
N GLY A 172 11.74 -15.23 -17.00
CA GLY A 172 10.57 -16.01 -16.57
C GLY A 172 10.02 -15.62 -15.19
N THR A 173 10.72 -14.80 -14.41
CA THR A 173 10.24 -14.28 -13.13
C THR A 173 9.59 -12.92 -13.32
N MET A 174 8.30 -12.82 -13.02
CA MET A 174 7.56 -11.57 -13.09
C MET A 174 7.89 -10.67 -11.90
N MET A 175 8.29 -9.43 -12.17
CA MET A 175 8.52 -8.38 -11.18
C MET A 175 7.67 -7.17 -11.53
N THR A 176 7.21 -6.40 -10.54
CA THR A 176 6.44 -5.17 -10.78
C THR A 176 7.01 -4.04 -9.95
N THR A 177 7.15 -2.87 -10.56
CA THR A 177 7.72 -1.67 -9.94
C THR A 177 7.13 -0.42 -10.57
N THR A 178 7.44 0.76 -10.04
CA THR A 178 7.11 2.03 -10.67
C THR A 178 8.21 2.45 -11.64
N ARG A 179 7.82 3.26 -12.62
CA ARG A 179 8.75 3.97 -13.49
C ARG A 179 9.74 4.81 -12.70
N ALA A 180 9.26 5.52 -11.67
CA ALA A 180 10.11 6.35 -10.82
C ALA A 180 11.27 5.56 -10.21
N THR A 181 11.03 4.33 -9.77
CA THR A 181 12.09 3.44 -9.27
C THR A 181 13.12 3.10 -10.33
N LEU A 182 12.73 2.75 -11.56
CA LEU A 182 13.67 2.44 -12.64
C LEU A 182 14.44 3.68 -13.14
N MET A 183 13.87 4.88 -12.96
CA MET A 183 14.49 6.15 -13.33
C MET A 183 15.31 6.80 -12.21
N THR A 184 15.43 6.17 -11.04
CA THR A 184 16.13 6.74 -9.87
C THR A 184 17.57 7.19 -10.19
N VAL A 185 18.25 6.53 -11.13
CA VAL A 185 19.58 6.92 -11.61
C VAL A 185 19.46 7.38 -13.07
N GLU A 186 19.41 8.69 -13.28
CA GLU A 186 19.05 9.33 -14.56
C GLU A 186 19.91 8.87 -15.76
N GLU A 187 21.20 8.60 -15.53
CA GLU A 187 22.14 8.21 -16.58
C GLU A 187 22.12 6.69 -16.89
N SER A 188 21.37 5.90 -16.13
CA SER A 188 21.32 4.45 -16.31
C SER A 188 20.61 4.04 -17.60
N VAL A 189 20.94 2.87 -18.11
CA VAL A 189 20.24 2.24 -19.25
C VAL A 189 18.76 2.03 -18.93
N LEU A 190 18.43 1.72 -17.66
CA LEU A 190 17.04 1.63 -17.22
C LEU A 190 16.35 2.98 -17.34
N ALA A 191 16.90 4.06 -16.77
CA ALA A 191 16.30 5.39 -16.89
C ALA A 191 16.10 5.79 -18.35
N GLN A 192 17.07 5.51 -19.23
CA GLN A 192 16.94 5.79 -20.66
C GLN A 192 15.87 4.92 -21.34
N GLN A 193 15.71 3.65 -20.95
CA GLN A 193 14.73 2.75 -21.53
C GLN A 193 13.30 3.14 -21.14
N PHE A 194 13.13 3.67 -19.93
CA PHE A 194 11.84 4.05 -19.36
C PHE A 194 11.61 5.57 -19.35
N ASP A 195 12.41 6.34 -20.08
CA ASP A 195 12.23 7.79 -20.28
C ASP A 195 10.98 8.07 -21.12
N ASP A 196 10.22 9.12 -20.81
CA ASP A 196 8.96 9.48 -21.48
C ASP A 196 9.11 9.67 -23.00
N THR A 197 10.30 10.05 -23.47
CA THR A 197 10.56 10.25 -24.90
C THR A 197 10.66 8.96 -25.70
N LYS A 198 11.11 7.86 -25.06
CA LYS A 198 11.36 6.56 -25.70
C LYS A 198 10.32 5.52 -25.29
N TRP A 199 9.89 5.60 -24.04
CA TRP A 199 8.78 4.85 -23.49
C TRP A 199 7.48 5.44 -24.02
N THR A 200 7.25 5.20 -25.31
CA THR A 200 5.92 5.25 -25.91
C THR A 200 5.17 4.04 -25.35
N GLU A 201 4.60 4.24 -24.17
CA GLU A 201 3.60 3.40 -23.52
C GLU A 201 3.67 1.93 -23.95
N GLN A 202 4.55 1.12 -23.34
CA GLN A 202 4.39 -0.34 -23.41
C GLN A 202 2.99 -0.65 -22.88
N GLY A 203 2.02 -0.81 -23.78
CA GLY A 203 0.63 -1.12 -23.46
C GLY A 203 -0.38 0.02 -23.45
N ASN A 204 -0.11 1.21 -23.99
CA ASN A 204 -1.23 2.00 -24.55
C ASN A 204 -1.37 1.61 -26.02
N SER A 205 -1.59 0.32 -26.22
CA SER A 205 -2.29 -0.09 -27.42
C SER A 205 -3.63 0.64 -27.38
N ASN A 206 -3.95 1.41 -28.43
CA ASN A 206 -5.32 1.85 -28.68
C ASN A 206 -6.33 0.68 -28.77
N SER A 207 -5.91 -0.58 -28.58
CA SER A 207 -6.79 -1.69 -28.22
C SER A 207 -6.99 -1.73 -26.71
N PRO A 208 -8.24 -1.60 -26.21
CA PRO A 208 -8.54 -1.77 -24.79
C PRO A 208 -7.94 -3.09 -24.28
N LYS A 209 -7.48 -3.11 -23.02
CA LYS A 209 -7.06 -4.37 -22.39
C LYS A 209 -8.21 -5.36 -22.51
N VAL A 210 -7.92 -6.65 -22.69
CA VAL A 210 -8.98 -7.66 -22.86
C VAL A 210 -10.01 -7.57 -21.74
N LYS A 211 -9.59 -7.25 -20.52
CA LYS A 211 -10.47 -7.03 -19.35
C LYS A 211 -11.46 -5.85 -19.49
N GLU A 212 -11.20 -4.91 -20.39
CA GLU A 212 -11.99 -3.72 -20.63
C GLU A 212 -12.81 -3.83 -21.93
N TRP A 213 -12.77 -5.00 -22.60
CA TRP A 213 -13.54 -5.24 -23.82
C TRP A 213 -15.03 -5.24 -23.56
N THR A 214 -15.74 -4.50 -24.39
CA THR A 214 -17.19 -4.58 -24.49
C THR A 214 -17.61 -5.88 -25.19
N PRO A 215 -18.89 -6.29 -25.10
CA PRO A 215 -19.39 -7.44 -25.85
C PRO A 215 -19.18 -7.31 -27.37
N GLU A 216 -19.17 -6.07 -27.89
CA GLU A 216 -18.89 -5.78 -29.30
C GLU A 216 -17.42 -6.06 -29.64
N ASP A 217 -16.49 -5.66 -28.78
CA ASP A 217 -15.05 -5.94 -28.94
C ASP A 217 -14.77 -7.44 -28.92
N VAL A 218 -15.38 -8.18 -27.98
CA VAL A 218 -15.29 -9.65 -27.89
C VAL A 218 -15.82 -10.30 -29.17
N THR A 219 -16.94 -9.79 -29.69
CA THR A 219 -17.54 -10.29 -30.94
C THR A 219 -16.64 -10.03 -32.15
N ASN A 220 -16.03 -8.85 -32.22
CA ASN A 220 -15.10 -8.49 -33.29
C ASN A 220 -13.82 -9.32 -33.24
N TRP A 221 -13.26 -9.54 -32.03
CA TRP A 221 -12.15 -10.45 -31.84
C TRP A 221 -12.51 -11.87 -32.28
N MET A 222 -13.68 -12.39 -31.90
CA MET A 222 -14.09 -13.74 -32.27
C MET A 222 -14.23 -13.94 -33.78
N LYS A 223 -14.72 -12.93 -34.51
CA LYS A 223 -14.77 -12.92 -35.98
C LYS A 223 -13.39 -12.90 -36.65
N SER A 224 -12.37 -12.40 -35.95
CA SER A 224 -11.00 -12.36 -36.47
C SER A 224 -10.28 -13.72 -36.38
N ILE A 225 -10.82 -14.68 -35.63
CA ILE A 225 -10.21 -15.99 -35.44
C ILE A 225 -10.53 -16.90 -36.63
N GLU A 226 -9.48 -17.33 -37.33
CA GLU A 226 -9.62 -18.25 -38.46
C GLU A 226 -10.19 -19.62 -38.00
N GLY A 227 -11.24 -20.08 -38.70
CA GLY A 227 -11.86 -21.38 -38.44
C GLY A 227 -13.01 -21.38 -37.42
N ILE A 228 -13.36 -20.22 -36.85
CA ILE A 228 -14.57 -20.06 -36.02
C ILE A 228 -15.75 -19.62 -36.88
N PRO A 229 -16.90 -20.33 -36.86
CA PRO A 229 -18.09 -19.89 -37.57
C PRO A 229 -18.70 -18.61 -36.98
N ASP A 230 -19.18 -17.69 -37.82
CA ASP A 230 -19.86 -16.44 -37.40
C ASP A 230 -21.05 -16.67 -36.46
N VAL A 231 -21.70 -17.83 -36.55
CA VAL A 231 -22.79 -18.23 -35.65
C VAL A 231 -22.33 -18.21 -34.19
N VAL A 232 -21.08 -18.59 -33.93
CA VAL A 232 -20.51 -18.64 -32.59
C VAL A 232 -20.24 -17.23 -32.06
N ALA A 233 -19.75 -16.31 -32.90
CA ALA A 233 -19.58 -14.91 -32.51
C ALA A 233 -20.92 -14.26 -32.12
N ARG A 234 -22.03 -14.62 -32.79
CA ARG A 234 -23.37 -14.16 -32.40
C ARG A 234 -23.80 -14.67 -31.03
N LEU A 235 -23.49 -15.92 -30.67
CA LEU A 235 -23.81 -16.44 -29.34
C LEU A 235 -23.14 -15.61 -28.22
N PHE A 236 -21.88 -15.20 -28.42
CA PHE A 236 -21.18 -14.35 -27.44
C PHE A 236 -21.80 -12.95 -27.34
N CYS A 237 -22.23 -12.38 -28.47
CA CYS A 237 -22.94 -11.11 -28.50
C CYS A 237 -24.33 -11.20 -27.83
N GLU A 238 -25.10 -12.24 -28.13
CA GLU A 238 -26.44 -12.49 -27.58
C GLU A 238 -26.42 -12.75 -26.07
N ASN A 239 -25.34 -13.33 -25.55
CA ASN A 239 -25.11 -13.54 -24.12
C ASN A 239 -24.37 -12.37 -23.45
N GLU A 240 -24.14 -11.27 -24.17
CA GLU A 240 -23.48 -10.05 -23.67
C GLU A 240 -22.11 -10.30 -23.00
N ILE A 241 -21.36 -11.29 -23.48
CA ILE A 241 -20.08 -11.70 -22.88
C ILE A 241 -19.06 -10.57 -23.01
N ASN A 242 -18.66 -10.00 -21.89
CA ASN A 242 -17.61 -8.98 -21.84
C ASN A 242 -16.21 -9.60 -21.70
N GLY A 243 -15.20 -8.75 -21.76
CA GLY A 243 -13.80 -9.15 -21.71
C GLY A 243 -13.34 -9.89 -20.45
N LEU A 244 -13.91 -9.57 -19.28
CA LEU A 244 -13.60 -10.28 -18.03
C LEU A 244 -14.21 -11.69 -18.05
N GLU A 245 -15.45 -11.79 -18.49
CA GLU A 245 -16.16 -13.07 -18.62
C GLU A 245 -15.47 -13.97 -19.64
N LEU A 246 -15.05 -13.41 -20.78
CA LEU A 246 -14.31 -14.14 -21.81
C LEU A 246 -13.06 -14.84 -21.24
N LEU A 247 -12.30 -14.15 -20.40
CA LEU A 247 -11.10 -14.71 -19.76
C LEU A 247 -11.41 -15.73 -18.67
N ALA A 248 -12.61 -15.67 -18.08
CA ALA A 248 -13.08 -16.61 -17.07
C ALA A 248 -13.77 -17.86 -17.66
N LEU A 249 -14.07 -17.87 -18.96
CA LEU A 249 -14.77 -18.98 -19.61
C LEU A 249 -13.91 -20.25 -19.63
N ASP A 250 -14.46 -21.30 -19.05
CA ASP A 250 -13.93 -22.64 -19.13
C ASP A 250 -14.69 -23.50 -20.16
N ARG A 251 -14.36 -24.79 -20.21
CA ARG A 251 -14.99 -25.73 -21.13
C ARG A 251 -16.51 -25.79 -20.94
N ASP A 252 -17.00 -25.67 -19.72
CA ASP A 252 -18.40 -25.86 -19.40
C ASP A 252 -19.18 -24.56 -19.64
N GLY A 253 -18.61 -23.40 -19.29
CA GLY A 253 -19.15 -22.10 -19.67
C GLY A 253 -19.35 -21.93 -21.18
N LEU A 254 -18.41 -22.44 -22.00
CA LEU A 254 -18.57 -22.43 -23.46
C LEU A 254 -19.74 -23.30 -23.96
N LYS A 255 -20.00 -24.44 -23.31
CA LYS A 255 -21.16 -25.28 -23.65
C LYS A 255 -22.46 -24.62 -23.23
N ASP A 256 -22.47 -23.95 -22.08
CA ASP A 256 -23.63 -23.26 -21.54
C ASP A 256 -24.04 -22.07 -22.41
N ILE A 257 -23.08 -21.40 -23.07
CA ILE A 257 -23.32 -20.38 -24.11
C ILE A 257 -23.90 -20.99 -25.41
N GLY A 258 -23.88 -22.32 -25.55
CA GLY A 258 -24.42 -23.04 -26.72
C GLY A 258 -23.36 -23.51 -27.72
N VAL A 259 -22.06 -23.39 -27.40
CA VAL A 259 -20.99 -23.93 -28.25
C VAL A 259 -20.85 -25.44 -28.02
N THR A 260 -21.48 -26.24 -28.87
CA THR A 260 -21.54 -27.70 -28.70
C THR A 260 -20.42 -28.47 -29.41
N ARG A 261 -19.84 -27.90 -30.48
CA ARG A 261 -18.83 -28.57 -31.29
C ARG A 261 -17.48 -28.61 -30.56
N ALA A 262 -17.05 -29.80 -30.18
CA ALA A 262 -15.80 -30.01 -29.41
C ALA A 262 -14.56 -29.36 -30.04
N GLY A 263 -14.42 -29.42 -31.38
CA GLY A 263 -13.29 -28.77 -32.08
C GLY A 263 -13.26 -27.26 -31.91
N THR A 264 -14.43 -26.61 -31.95
CA THR A 264 -14.57 -25.16 -31.75
C THR A 264 -14.29 -24.78 -30.30
N ILE A 265 -14.76 -25.57 -29.33
CA ILE A 265 -14.45 -25.37 -27.91
C ILE A 265 -12.93 -25.42 -27.67
N CYS A 266 -12.25 -26.43 -28.21
CA CYS A 266 -10.80 -26.56 -28.04
C CYS A 266 -10.02 -25.41 -28.69
N LEU A 267 -10.47 -24.94 -29.85
CA LEU A 267 -9.85 -23.79 -30.54
C LEU A 267 -10.07 -22.50 -29.74
N LEU A 268 -11.30 -22.25 -29.27
CA LEU A 268 -11.62 -21.09 -28.41
C LEU A 268 -10.79 -21.09 -27.13
N LEU A 269 -10.70 -22.21 -26.42
CA LEU A 269 -9.88 -22.28 -25.20
C LEU A 269 -8.41 -22.01 -25.49
N LYS A 270 -7.90 -22.47 -26.64
CA LYS A 270 -6.52 -22.17 -27.06
C LYS A 270 -6.35 -20.68 -27.33
N GLU A 271 -7.26 -20.06 -28.08
CA GLU A 271 -7.19 -18.64 -28.42
C GLU A 271 -7.41 -17.74 -27.20
N ILE A 272 -8.33 -18.06 -26.29
CA ILE A 272 -8.53 -17.36 -25.01
C ILE A 272 -7.25 -17.42 -24.19
N LYS A 273 -6.60 -18.60 -24.11
CA LYS A 273 -5.32 -18.74 -23.41
C LYS A 273 -4.20 -17.95 -24.08
N THR A 274 -4.13 -17.94 -25.40
CA THR A 274 -3.17 -17.11 -26.15
C THR A 274 -3.46 -15.62 -25.95
N LEU A 275 -4.72 -15.22 -25.87
CA LEU A 275 -5.15 -13.85 -25.62
C LEU A 275 -4.79 -13.42 -24.19
N GLU A 276 -5.01 -14.29 -23.20
CA GLU A 276 -4.59 -14.09 -21.82
C GLU A 276 -3.06 -13.92 -21.75
N GLN A 277 -2.31 -14.80 -22.40
CA GLN A 277 -0.85 -14.71 -22.47
C GLN A 277 -0.38 -13.42 -23.15
N LYS A 278 -0.93 -13.05 -24.30
CA LYS A 278 -0.59 -11.80 -25.01
C LYS A 278 -0.96 -10.55 -24.21
N SER A 279 -2.03 -10.61 -23.42
CA SER A 279 -2.39 -9.53 -22.50
C SER A 279 -1.42 -9.38 -21.33
N GLN A 280 -0.70 -10.46 -20.98
CA GLN A 280 0.38 -10.48 -19.99
C GLN A 280 1.76 -10.18 -20.62
N ASP A 281 1.93 -10.40 -21.92
CA ASP A 281 3.17 -10.28 -22.70
C ASP A 281 3.59 -8.83 -23.03
N VAL A 282 2.93 -7.84 -22.41
CA VAL A 282 3.35 -6.43 -22.46
C VAL A 282 4.57 -6.18 -21.56
N SER A 283 5.02 -7.19 -20.80
CA SER A 283 6.15 -7.04 -19.91
C SER A 283 7.46 -6.84 -20.67
N THR A 284 8.26 -5.85 -20.26
CA THR A 284 9.64 -5.74 -20.73
C THR A 284 10.41 -7.01 -20.37
N LEU A 285 10.96 -7.70 -21.37
CA LEU A 285 11.84 -8.85 -21.16
C LEU A 285 13.22 -8.39 -20.70
N ILE A 286 13.72 -9.02 -19.64
CA ILE A 286 15.07 -8.83 -19.11
C ILE A 286 15.78 -10.18 -19.09
N GLU A 287 16.79 -10.34 -19.95
CA GLU A 287 17.54 -11.59 -20.13
C GLU A 287 18.69 -11.73 -19.12
N HIS A 288 18.43 -11.41 -17.86
CA HIS A 288 19.40 -11.51 -16.78
C HIS A 288 18.88 -12.31 -15.59
N SER A 289 19.79 -12.61 -14.65
CA SER A 289 19.47 -13.38 -13.44
C SER A 289 18.35 -12.69 -12.66
N PRO A 290 17.23 -13.37 -12.37
CA PRO A 290 16.15 -12.84 -11.53
C PRO A 290 16.66 -12.38 -10.17
N TYR A 291 17.57 -13.15 -9.56
CA TYR A 291 18.16 -12.81 -8.28
C TYR A 291 18.99 -11.51 -8.35
N CYS A 292 19.90 -11.40 -9.32
CA CYS A 292 20.76 -10.22 -9.41
C CYS A 292 19.95 -8.96 -9.73
N PHE A 293 19.00 -9.07 -10.67
CA PHE A 293 18.15 -7.95 -11.02
C PHE A 293 17.20 -7.58 -9.88
N GLY A 294 16.67 -8.55 -9.14
CA GLY A 294 15.88 -8.32 -7.93
C GLY A 294 16.63 -7.48 -6.90
N LYS A 295 17.90 -7.82 -6.62
CA LYS A 295 18.74 -7.04 -5.69
C LYS A 295 19.00 -5.60 -6.16
N ILE A 296 19.17 -5.39 -7.47
CA ILE A 296 19.24 -4.04 -8.05
C ILE A 296 17.92 -3.32 -7.81
N LEU A 297 16.80 -3.95 -8.17
CA LEU A 297 15.48 -3.35 -8.07
C LEU A 297 15.12 -2.97 -6.62
N ASP A 298 15.40 -3.83 -5.66
CA ASP A 298 15.16 -3.55 -4.25
C ASP A 298 15.98 -2.38 -3.73
N TYR A 299 17.24 -2.27 -4.15
CA TYR A 299 18.06 -1.11 -3.84
C TYR A 299 17.51 0.19 -4.44
N LEU A 300 17.06 0.15 -5.71
CA LEU A 300 16.43 1.29 -6.35
C LEU A 300 15.14 1.71 -5.64
N ARG A 301 14.31 0.75 -5.18
CA ARG A 301 13.11 1.05 -4.38
C ARG A 301 13.47 1.82 -3.11
N LEU A 302 14.49 1.36 -2.38
CA LEU A 302 14.94 2.06 -1.17
C LEU A 302 15.54 3.43 -1.50
N LYS A 303 16.31 3.55 -2.58
CA LYS A 303 16.84 4.84 -3.02
C LYS A 303 15.74 5.83 -3.38
N GLN A 304 14.66 5.37 -4.00
CA GLN A 304 13.50 6.19 -4.30
C GLN A 304 12.76 6.63 -3.02
N LEU A 305 12.61 5.75 -2.03
CA LEU A 305 12.06 6.15 -0.73
C LEU A 305 12.97 7.16 0.00
N HIS A 306 14.30 7.03 -0.14
CA HIS A 306 15.25 7.98 0.41
C HIS A 306 15.18 9.34 -0.29
N SER A 307 15.04 9.39 -1.62
CA SER A 307 14.86 10.66 -2.36
C SER A 307 13.60 11.41 -1.92
N GLN A 308 12.56 10.66 -1.54
CA GLN A 308 11.32 11.18 -0.93
C GLN A 308 11.44 11.51 0.57
N LYS A 309 12.63 11.35 1.17
CA LYS A 309 12.92 11.58 2.60
C LYS A 309 12.10 10.72 3.57
N LEU A 310 11.63 9.56 3.10
CA LEU A 310 10.84 8.63 3.91
C LEU A 310 11.71 7.69 4.75
N ILE A 311 12.93 7.40 4.28
CA ILE A 311 13.91 6.55 4.96
C ILE A 311 15.29 7.21 4.96
N LYS A 312 16.22 6.61 5.71
CA LYS A 312 17.64 6.97 5.67
C LYS A 312 18.31 6.34 4.44
N GLU A 313 19.49 6.85 4.08
CA GLU A 313 20.32 6.33 3.01
C GLU A 313 20.46 4.79 3.10
N PRO A 314 20.10 4.05 2.02
CA PRO A 314 20.14 2.61 2.05
C PRO A 314 21.55 2.05 1.99
N LEU A 315 21.74 0.92 2.68
CA LEU A 315 22.96 0.14 2.58
C LEU A 315 23.07 -0.49 1.19
N LEU A 316 24.31 -0.77 0.78
CA LEU A 316 24.59 -1.48 -0.47
C LEU A 316 23.95 -2.89 -0.46
N PRO A 317 23.59 -3.43 -1.63
CA PRO A 317 22.99 -4.76 -1.73
C PRO A 317 23.88 -5.84 -1.14
N ILE A 318 23.29 -6.72 -0.31
CA ILE A 318 23.97 -7.93 0.18
C ILE A 318 23.79 -9.04 -0.85
N ILE A 319 24.90 -9.52 -1.41
CA ILE A 319 24.92 -10.51 -2.49
C ILE A 319 25.66 -11.76 -2.04
N SER A 320 25.13 -12.94 -2.41
CA SER A 320 25.83 -14.20 -2.22
C SER A 320 27.18 -14.22 -2.96
N LEU A 321 28.25 -14.65 -2.28
CA LEU A 321 29.60 -14.72 -2.85
C LEU A 321 29.66 -15.49 -4.17
N ALA A 322 28.83 -16.54 -4.33
CA ALA A 322 28.78 -17.33 -5.56
C ALA A 322 28.21 -16.56 -6.77
N LEU A 323 27.51 -15.44 -6.54
CA LEU A 323 26.82 -14.66 -7.55
C LEU A 323 27.40 -13.25 -7.73
N ILE A 324 28.45 -12.87 -6.99
CA ILE A 324 29.00 -11.51 -6.99
C ILE A 324 29.51 -11.09 -8.38
N GLU A 325 30.27 -11.95 -9.08
CA GLU A 325 30.77 -11.64 -10.42
C GLU A 325 29.62 -11.47 -11.43
N ARG A 326 28.55 -12.26 -11.29
CA ARG A 326 27.37 -12.16 -12.14
C ARG A 326 26.60 -10.89 -11.84
N PHE A 327 26.46 -10.55 -10.56
CA PHE A 327 25.82 -9.32 -10.12
C PHE A 327 26.54 -8.09 -10.66
N GLU A 328 27.87 -8.02 -10.52
CA GLU A 328 28.67 -6.92 -11.05
C GLU A 328 28.49 -6.74 -12.56
N LYS A 329 28.46 -7.83 -13.33
CA LYS A 329 28.24 -7.76 -14.79
C LYS A 329 26.86 -7.17 -15.11
N VAL A 330 25.82 -7.57 -14.39
CA VAL A 330 24.46 -7.04 -14.58
C VAL A 330 24.40 -5.56 -14.18
N VAL A 331 25.02 -5.18 -13.07
CA VAL A 331 25.09 -3.76 -12.65
C VAL A 331 25.83 -2.92 -13.69
N LYS A 332 27.02 -3.33 -14.13
CA LYS A 332 27.81 -2.59 -15.13
C LYS A 332 27.10 -2.48 -16.49
N TYR A 333 26.25 -3.45 -16.83
CA TYR A 333 25.42 -3.38 -18.03
C TYR A 333 24.35 -2.30 -17.92
N TYR A 334 23.58 -2.26 -16.83
CA TYR A 334 22.50 -1.29 -16.66
C TYR A 334 22.96 0.09 -16.18
N PHE A 335 24.10 0.16 -15.51
CA PHE A 335 24.66 1.36 -14.90
C PHE A 335 26.11 1.53 -15.39
N PRO A 336 26.31 1.90 -16.67
CA PRO A 336 27.66 2.04 -17.23
C PRO A 336 28.42 3.23 -16.61
N GLY A 337 29.74 3.13 -16.60
CA GLY A 337 30.62 4.20 -16.09
C GLY A 337 30.55 4.35 -14.56
N GLU A 338 30.59 5.60 -14.09
CA GLU A 338 30.64 5.94 -12.67
C GLU A 338 29.34 5.58 -11.93
N THR A 339 28.20 5.51 -12.63
CA THR A 339 26.90 5.14 -12.03
C THR A 339 26.88 3.73 -11.42
N SER A 340 27.70 2.80 -11.92
CA SER A 340 27.85 1.47 -11.32
C SER A 340 28.30 1.54 -9.86
N THR A 341 29.10 2.55 -9.50
CA THR A 341 29.61 2.74 -8.13
C THR A 341 28.51 3.13 -7.14
N THR A 342 27.37 3.64 -7.63
CA THR A 342 26.21 3.91 -6.77
C THR A 342 25.66 2.62 -6.16
N ILE A 343 25.66 1.52 -6.92
CA ILE A 343 25.10 0.23 -6.48
C ILE A 343 26.20 -0.70 -5.96
N LEU A 344 27.36 -0.72 -6.61
CA LEU A 344 28.48 -1.55 -6.18
C LEU A 344 29.22 -0.93 -4.99
N GLY A 345 29.10 0.37 -4.75
CA GLY A 345 30.01 1.10 -3.87
C GLY A 345 31.33 1.42 -4.56
N HIS A 346 32.18 2.18 -3.87
CA HIS A 346 33.55 2.41 -4.32
C HIS A 346 34.32 1.11 -4.09
N CYS A 347 35.02 0.64 -5.13
CA CYS A 347 35.66 -0.69 -5.24
C CYS A 347 36.80 -0.97 -4.21
N GLY A 348 36.86 -0.26 -3.09
CA GLY A 348 37.84 -0.41 -2.01
C GLY A 348 37.25 -0.80 -0.63
N GLU A 349 35.93 -0.81 -0.44
CA GLU A 349 35.33 -1.04 0.91
C GLU A 349 34.64 -2.41 1.07
N ILE A 350 34.38 -3.13 -0.03
CA ILE A 350 33.51 -4.33 0.00
C ILE A 350 34.22 -5.56 0.61
N VAL A 351 35.55 -5.60 0.64
CA VAL A 351 36.27 -6.84 0.93
C VAL A 351 36.53 -7.07 2.42
N ASP A 352 36.74 -6.02 3.23
CA ASP A 352 37.20 -6.21 4.61
C ASP A 352 36.07 -6.46 5.63
N ASP A 353 34.94 -5.75 5.57
CA ASP A 353 33.89 -5.92 6.59
C ASP A 353 33.09 -7.24 6.48
N TYR A 354 32.98 -7.81 5.27
CA TYR A 354 32.30 -9.10 5.06
C TYR A 354 33.14 -10.31 5.51
N LEU A 355 34.47 -10.21 5.51
CA LEU A 355 35.37 -11.27 5.96
C LEU A 355 35.53 -11.31 7.49
N VAL A 356 35.32 -10.19 8.20
CA VAL A 356 35.45 -10.15 9.66
C VAL A 356 34.23 -10.76 10.36
N SER A 357 33.01 -10.55 9.84
CA SER A 357 31.78 -11.08 10.45
C SER A 357 31.61 -12.61 10.32
N THR A 358 32.08 -13.19 9.21
CA THR A 358 31.94 -14.63 8.95
C THR A 358 33.03 -15.49 9.61
N LYS A 359 34.25 -14.97 9.81
CA LYS A 359 35.31 -15.68 10.55
C LYS A 359 35.02 -15.82 12.05
N SER A 360 34.16 -14.98 12.62
CA SER A 360 33.78 -15.09 14.04
C SER A 360 32.78 -16.20 14.34
N ARG A 361 32.07 -16.76 13.34
CA ARG A 361 31.05 -17.81 13.57
C ARG A 361 31.55 -19.25 13.42
N TYR A 362 32.80 -19.45 12.96
CA TYR A 362 33.40 -20.78 12.80
C TYR A 362 34.58 -21.04 13.74
N ARG A 363 34.74 -20.23 14.78
CA ARG A 363 35.59 -20.52 15.94
C ARG A 363 34.70 -20.73 17.16
N THR A 364 34.13 -21.92 17.30
CA THR A 364 33.82 -22.53 18.60
C THR A 364 33.65 -24.03 18.44
#